data_AF-A0AAF3EKY0-F1
#
_entry.id   AF-A0AAF3EKY0-F1
#
_cell.length_a   1.000
_cell.length_b   1.000
_cell.length_c   1.000
_cell.angle_alpha   90.00
_cell.angle_beta   90.00
_cell.angle_gamma   90.00
#
_symmetry.space_group_name_H-M   'P 1'
#
loop_
_entity.id
_entity.type
_entity.pdbx_description
1 polymer ?
#
loop_
_entity_poly.entity_id
_entity_poly.type
_entity_poly.pdbx_seq_one_letter_code
_entity_poly.pdbx_strand_id
1 'polypeptide(L)'
;MRLELCLTITRNTKEEEDEDEEEEEDEEEDGDEEEVASKQVPLLDWPACSPDLNPIENLWGMLARRVYHNSTQYANVQALKDAIIREWNAIPRSTIKKLVDSMPSRIFDVISRQGQATKY
;
A
#
# COMPACT_ATOMS: atom_id res chain seq x y z
N MET A 1 18.36 47.02 39.29
CA MET A 1 17.73 47.55 38.05
C MET A 1 18.23 46.67 36.92
N ARG A 2 17.47 45.78 36.27
CA ARG A 2 16.07 45.90 35.82
C ARG A 2 15.59 44.48 35.44
N LEU A 3 15.45 43.59 36.43
CA LEU A 3 14.80 42.28 36.25
C LEU A 3 13.25 42.40 36.20
N GLU A 4 12.73 43.61 36.46
CA GLU A 4 11.30 43.95 36.43
C GLU A 4 10.76 44.32 35.02
N LEU A 5 11.48 44.01 33.94
CA LEU A 5 10.99 44.28 32.56
C LEU A 5 10.73 43.02 31.72
N CYS A 6 11.29 41.86 32.08
CA CYS A 6 11.00 40.63 31.34
C CYS A 6 9.67 39.99 31.78
N LEU A 7 9.28 40.16 33.05
CA LEU A 7 8.03 39.63 33.60
C LEU A 7 6.78 40.39 33.11
N THR A 8 6.93 41.63 32.61
CA THR A 8 5.82 42.40 32.03
C THR A 8 5.49 41.96 30.61
N ILE A 9 6.44 41.38 29.88
CA ILE A 9 6.20 40.81 28.55
C ILE A 9 5.52 39.43 28.67
N THR A 10 5.82 38.67 29.73
CA THR A 10 5.17 37.35 29.98
C THR A 10 3.77 37.45 30.58
N ARG A 11 3.33 38.66 30.98
CA ARG A 11 2.02 38.89 31.59
C ARG A 11 0.96 39.36 30.59
N ASN A 12 1.31 39.51 29.30
CA ASN A 12 0.44 40.09 28.27
C ASN A 12 0.19 39.17 27.06
N THR A 13 0.34 37.84 27.24
CA THR A 13 -0.10 36.83 26.26
C THR A 13 -0.84 35.67 26.93
N LYS A 14 -1.56 35.94 28.03
CA LYS A 14 -2.47 34.98 28.66
C LYS A 14 -3.85 35.61 28.84
N GLU A 15 -4.47 35.91 27.70
CA GLU A 15 -5.93 36.04 27.52
C GLU A 15 -6.21 35.59 26.07
N GLU A 16 -6.43 34.29 25.91
CA GLU A 16 -7.22 33.61 24.87
C GLU A 16 -7.12 32.12 25.25
N GLU A 17 -7.82 31.78 26.33
CA GLU A 17 -8.35 30.43 26.54
C GLU A 17 -9.76 30.47 25.96
N ASP A 18 -10.06 29.49 25.11
CA ASP A 18 -11.36 28.93 24.70
C ASP A 18 -11.04 28.27 23.35
N GLU A 19 -10.49 27.05 23.40
CA GLU A 19 -11.29 25.83 23.23
C GLU A 19 -11.94 25.83 21.84
N ASP A 20 -11.21 25.24 20.89
CA ASP A 20 -11.71 24.39 19.80
C ASP A 20 -10.45 23.87 19.06
N GLU A 21 -9.64 23.06 19.75
CA GLU A 21 -8.91 22.02 19.04
C GLU A 21 -10.02 21.05 18.61
N GLU A 22 -10.61 21.29 17.44
CA GLU A 22 -11.28 20.25 16.68
C GLU A 22 -10.20 19.17 16.50
N GLU A 23 -10.23 18.16 17.37
CA GLU A 23 -9.75 16.84 17.00
C GLU A 23 -10.50 16.54 15.71
N GLU A 24 -9.83 16.74 14.57
CA GLU A 24 -10.21 16.04 13.35
C GLU A 24 -10.07 14.57 13.70
N GLU A 25 -11.15 14.00 14.24
CA GLU A 25 -11.44 12.60 14.12
C GLU A 25 -11.36 12.37 12.62
N ASP A 26 -10.22 11.80 12.18
CA ASP A 26 -10.16 11.14 10.90
C ASP A 26 -11.36 10.19 10.91
N GLU A 27 -12.46 10.59 10.27
CA GLU A 27 -13.54 9.68 9.94
C GLU A 27 -12.84 8.61 9.10
N GLU A 28 -12.48 7.49 9.74
CA GLU A 28 -12.11 6.27 9.05
C GLU A 28 -13.36 5.92 8.23
N GLU A 29 -13.39 6.42 7.00
CA GLU A 29 -14.47 6.17 6.07
C GLU A 29 -14.40 4.67 5.76
N ASP A 30 -15.16 3.88 6.53
CA ASP A 30 -15.41 2.43 6.40
C ASP A 30 -16.08 2.07 5.04
N GLY A 31 -16.00 2.95 4.05
CA GLY A 31 -16.68 2.85 2.75
C GLY A 31 -16.26 1.62 1.95
N ASP A 32 -15.02 1.15 2.13
CA ASP A 32 -14.53 -0.05 1.45
C ASP A 32 -15.18 -1.34 2.00
N GLU A 33 -15.44 -1.42 3.31
CA GLU A 33 -16.05 -2.60 3.92
C GLU A 33 -17.54 -2.72 3.58
N GLU A 34 -18.26 -1.60 3.60
CA GLU A 34 -19.69 -1.55 3.25
C GLU A 34 -19.92 -1.90 1.77
N GLU A 35 -19.03 -1.45 0.88
CA GLU A 35 -19.12 -1.77 -0.55
C GLU A 35 -18.87 -3.25 -0.83
N VAL A 36 -17.90 -3.88 -0.17
CA VAL A 36 -17.62 -5.32 -0.34
C VAL A 36 -18.72 -6.18 0.28
N ALA A 37 -19.26 -5.78 1.43
CA ALA A 37 -20.38 -6.44 2.08
C ALA A 37 -21.64 -6.43 1.21
N SER A 38 -21.93 -5.32 0.54
CA SER A 38 -23.06 -5.19 -0.38
C SER A 38 -22.98 -6.14 -1.60
N LYS A 39 -21.76 -6.50 -2.02
CA LYS A 39 -21.51 -7.35 -3.20
C LYS A 39 -21.47 -8.84 -2.88
N GLN A 40 -21.65 -9.24 -1.62
CA GLN A 40 -21.64 -10.65 -1.17
C GLN A 40 -20.39 -11.43 -1.62
N VAL A 41 -19.24 -10.76 -1.69
CA VAL A 41 -17.97 -11.38 -2.09
C VAL A 41 -17.35 -12.08 -0.88
N PRO A 42 -17.06 -13.40 -0.95
CA PRO A 42 -16.40 -14.08 0.15
C PRO A 42 -14.96 -13.56 0.32
N LEU A 43 -14.62 -13.18 1.55
CA LEU A 43 -13.28 -12.75 1.92
C LEU A 43 -12.41 -13.95 2.31
N LEU A 44 -11.11 -13.82 2.06
CA LEU A 44 -10.10 -14.78 2.50
C LEU A 44 -9.50 -14.30 3.82
N ASP A 45 -9.35 -15.22 4.78
CA ASP A 45 -8.57 -14.96 5.99
C ASP A 45 -7.09 -14.80 5.62
N TRP A 46 -6.63 -13.55 5.57
CA TRP A 46 -5.30 -13.21 5.10
C TRP A 46 -4.32 -12.98 6.25
N PRO A 47 -3.16 -13.66 6.29
CA PRO A 47 -2.15 -13.41 7.32
C PRO A 47 -1.42 -12.09 7.08
N ALA A 48 -1.18 -11.35 8.16
CA ALA A 48 -0.40 -10.12 8.12
C ALA A 48 1.02 -10.37 7.55
N CYS A 49 1.60 -9.35 6.91
CA CYS A 49 2.99 -9.35 6.44
C CYS A 49 3.39 -10.53 5.53
N SER A 50 2.45 -11.06 4.73
CA SER A 50 2.67 -12.25 3.88
C SER A 50 2.65 -11.92 2.37
N PRO A 51 3.60 -11.12 1.84
CA PRO A 51 3.64 -10.80 0.42
C PRO A 51 3.96 -12.03 -0.45
N ASP A 52 4.64 -13.03 0.10
CA ASP A 52 4.99 -14.28 -0.57
C ASP A 52 3.74 -15.15 -0.87
N LEU A 53 2.66 -14.96 -0.13
CA LEU A 53 1.36 -15.53 -0.42
C LEU A 53 0.57 -14.75 -1.48
N ASN A 54 0.95 -13.52 -1.83
CA ASN A 54 0.23 -12.68 -2.78
C ASN A 54 0.79 -12.82 -4.21
N PRO A 55 0.10 -13.52 -5.14
CA PRO A 55 0.65 -13.76 -6.47
C PRO A 55 0.80 -12.49 -7.31
N ILE A 56 0.11 -11.39 -6.95
CA ILE A 56 0.22 -10.13 -7.69
C ILE A 56 1.61 -9.51 -7.55
N GLU A 57 2.33 -9.77 -6.45
CA GLU A 57 3.68 -9.27 -6.24
C GLU A 57 4.64 -9.79 -7.33
N ASN A 58 4.49 -11.07 -7.69
CA ASN A 58 5.27 -11.63 -8.79
C ASN A 58 4.85 -11.06 -10.14
N LEU A 59 3.56 -10.76 -10.34
CA LEU A 59 3.07 -10.11 -11.55
C LEU A 59 3.65 -8.69 -11.69
N TRP A 60 3.71 -7.91 -10.62
CA TRP A 60 4.35 -6.60 -10.60
C TRP A 60 5.84 -6.69 -10.91
N GLY A 61 6.54 -7.65 -10.30
CA GLY A 61 7.95 -7.91 -10.62
C GLY A 61 8.17 -8.32 -12.07
N MET A 62 7.25 -9.07 -12.69
CA MET A 62 7.31 -9.40 -14.11
C MET A 62 7.08 -8.18 -14.99
N LEU A 63 6.07 -7.36 -14.68
CA LEU A 63 5.73 -6.16 -15.42
C LEU A 63 6.89 -5.16 -15.39
N ALA A 64 7.46 -4.89 -14.21
CA ALA A 64 8.59 -3.99 -14.06
C ALA A 64 9.79 -4.45 -14.91
N ARG A 65 10.14 -5.74 -14.88
CA ARG A 65 11.23 -6.30 -15.70
C ARG A 65 11.00 -6.13 -17.20
N ARG A 66 9.75 -6.24 -17.66
CA ARG A 66 9.38 -6.04 -19.06
C ARG A 66 9.44 -4.57 -19.47
N VAL A 67 8.90 -3.68 -18.64
CA VAL A 67 8.88 -2.22 -18.86
C VAL A 67 10.32 -1.67 -18.92
N TYR A 68 11.22 -2.14 -18.07
CA TYR A 68 12.61 -1.67 -18.03
C TYR A 68 13.61 -2.60 -18.74
N HIS A 69 13.12 -3.52 -19.58
CA HIS A 69 13.97 -4.42 -20.36
C HIS A 69 14.98 -3.62 -21.22
N ASN A 70 16.19 -4.16 -21.42
CA ASN A 70 17.30 -3.49 -22.11
C ASN A 70 17.66 -2.10 -21.54
N SER A 71 17.49 -1.91 -20.23
CA SER A 71 17.79 -0.63 -19.56
C SER A 71 17.01 0.56 -20.12
N THR A 72 15.81 0.30 -20.65
CA THR A 72 14.93 1.34 -21.21
C THR A 72 14.66 2.44 -20.19
N GLN A 73 14.77 3.70 -20.63
CA GLN A 73 14.45 4.89 -19.84
C GLN A 73 13.31 5.66 -20.52
N TYR A 74 12.51 6.37 -19.73
CA TYR A 74 11.36 7.12 -20.21
C TYR A 74 11.55 8.61 -19.96
N ALA A 75 11.32 9.44 -20.99
CA ALA A 75 11.56 10.88 -20.92
C ALA A 75 10.51 11.63 -20.08
N ASN A 76 9.32 11.04 -19.89
CA ASN A 76 8.24 11.62 -19.12
C ASN A 76 7.28 10.55 -18.61
N VAL A 77 6.36 10.96 -17.72
CA VAL A 77 5.37 10.09 -17.09
C VAL A 77 4.42 9.45 -18.11
N GLN A 78 4.03 10.17 -19.17
CA GLN A 78 3.11 9.64 -20.18
C GLN A 78 3.73 8.48 -20.94
N ALA A 79 4.98 8.62 -21.37
CA ALA A 79 5.72 7.56 -22.05
C ALA A 79 5.87 6.30 -21.18
N LEU A 80 6.08 6.47 -19.87
CA LEU A 80 6.11 5.36 -18.92
C LEU A 80 4.73 4.68 -18.78
N LYS A 81 3.65 5.47 -18.66
CA LYS A 81 2.27 4.94 -18.58
C LYS A 81 1.91 4.12 -19.83
N ASP A 82 2.23 4.64 -21.01
CA ASP A 82 1.94 3.96 -22.28
C ASP A 82 2.69 2.62 -22.37
N ALA A 83 3.95 2.60 -21.92
CA ALA A 83 4.74 1.37 -21.88
C ALA A 83 4.19 0.35 -20.87
N ILE A 84 3.78 0.80 -19.68
CA ILE A 84 3.14 -0.06 -18.67
C ILE A 84 1.87 -0.71 -19.25
N ILE A 85 0.97 0.07 -19.87
CA ILE A 85 -0.27 -0.44 -20.47
C ILE A 85 0.04 -1.43 -21.58
N ARG A 86 1.01 -1.12 -22.45
CA ARG A 86 1.44 -2.01 -23.53
C ARG A 86 1.95 -3.34 -22.99
N GLU A 87 2.86 -3.31 -22.01
CA GLU A 87 3.42 -4.54 -21.43
C GLU A 87 2.38 -5.33 -20.64
N TRP A 88 1.48 -4.65 -19.92
CA TRP A 88 0.37 -5.29 -19.21
C TRP A 88 -0.52 -6.09 -20.16
N ASN A 89 -0.94 -5.47 -21.27
CA ASN A 89 -1.77 -6.12 -22.29
C ASN A 89 -1.03 -7.27 -23.01
N ALA A 90 0.30 -7.23 -23.03
CA ALA A 90 1.13 -8.27 -23.61
C ALA A 90 1.36 -9.48 -22.66
N ILE A 91 0.95 -9.41 -21.39
CA ILE A 91 1.08 -10.54 -20.46
C ILE A 91 0.03 -11.60 -20.81
N PRO A 92 0.45 -12.84 -21.16
CA PRO A 92 -0.51 -13.89 -21.48
C PRO A 92 -1.35 -14.29 -20.26
N ARG A 93 -2.64 -14.57 -20.47
CA ARG A 93 -3.51 -15.11 -19.41
C ARG A 93 -2.98 -16.42 -18.80
N SER A 94 -2.22 -17.21 -19.56
CA SER A 94 -1.56 -18.42 -19.07
C SER A 94 -0.52 -18.13 -17.99
N THR A 95 0.13 -16.96 -18.02
CA THR A 95 1.05 -16.50 -16.97
C THR A 95 0.28 -16.23 -15.68
N ILE A 96 -0.82 -15.49 -15.77
CA ILE A 96 -1.71 -15.20 -14.63
C ILE A 96 -2.23 -16.51 -14.03
N LYS A 97 -2.69 -17.43 -14.90
CA LYS A 97 -3.16 -18.75 -14.45
C LYS A 97 -2.08 -19.51 -13.68
N LYS A 98 -0.83 -19.53 -14.14
CA LYS A 98 0.29 -20.18 -13.43
C LYS A 98 0.55 -19.57 -12.04
N LEU A 99 0.42 -18.25 -11.91
CA LEU A 99 0.58 -17.57 -10.63
C LEU A 99 -0.52 -18.02 -9.64
N VAL A 100 -1.78 -18.06 -10.09
CA VAL A 100 -2.90 -18.55 -9.28
C VAL A 100 -2.74 -20.05 -8.95
N ASP A 101 -2.40 -20.88 -9.94
CA ASP A 101 -2.20 -22.32 -9.77
C ASP A 101 -1.04 -22.64 -8.80
N SER A 102 -0.15 -21.69 -8.52
CA SER A 102 0.95 -21.86 -7.57
C SER A 102 0.53 -21.74 -6.10
N MET A 103 -0.66 -21.21 -5.80
CA MET A 103 -1.12 -20.95 -4.43
C MET A 103 -1.06 -22.17 -3.50
N PRO A 104 -1.50 -23.38 -3.90
CA PRO A 104 -1.38 -24.55 -3.03
C PRO A 104 0.07 -24.85 -2.62
N SER A 105 1.03 -24.65 -3.52
CA SER A 105 2.45 -24.83 -3.22
C SER A 105 3.01 -23.74 -2.31
N ARG A 106 2.56 -22.50 -2.44
CA ARG A 106 2.95 -21.40 -1.54
C ARG A 106 2.49 -21.67 -0.10
N ILE A 107 1.22 -22.04 0.04
CA ILE A 107 0.62 -22.39 1.33
C ILE A 107 1.36 -23.58 1.96
N PHE A 108 1.65 -24.61 1.16
CA PHE A 108 2.44 -25.75 1.63
C PHE A 108 3.83 -25.34 2.12
N ASP A 109 4.52 -24.46 1.39
CA ASP A 109 5.84 -23.95 1.77
C ASP A 109 5.78 -23.15 3.09
N VAL A 110 4.75 -22.30 3.29
CA VAL A 110 4.54 -21.55 4.55
C VAL A 110 4.31 -22.51 5.72
N ILE A 111 3.43 -23.52 5.56
CA ILE A 111 3.16 -24.52 6.61
C ILE A 111 4.43 -25.29 6.94
N SER A 112 5.17 -25.75 5.92
CA SER A 112 6.42 -26.49 6.09
C SER A 112 7.50 -25.67 6.79
N ARG A 113 7.46 -24.35 6.62
CA ARG A 113 8.36 -23.38 7.26
C ARG A 113 7.82 -22.80 8.56
N GLN A 114 6.70 -23.31 9.08
CA GLN A 114 6.10 -22.84 10.34
C GLN A 114 5.81 -21.33 10.33
N GLY A 115 5.29 -20.81 9.21
CA GLY A 115 4.96 -19.39 9.08
C GLY A 115 6.13 -18.47 8.72
N GLN A 116 7.34 -19.01 8.53
CA GLN A 116 8.49 -18.21 8.08
C GLN A 116 8.44 -17.93 6.58
N ALA A 117 9.14 -16.87 6.15
CA ALA A 117 9.20 -16.42 4.76
C ALA A 117 9.56 -17.55 3.78
N THR A 118 8.86 -17.59 2.65
CA THR A 118 9.11 -18.55 1.57
C THR A 118 9.99 -17.94 0.46
N LYS A 119 10.12 -18.66 -0.66
CA LYS A 119 10.93 -18.26 -1.83
C LYS A 119 10.17 -17.37 -2.82
N TYR A 120 8.87 -17.17 -2.61
CA TYR A 120 7.97 -16.55 -3.57
C TYR A 120 7.99 -15.03 -3.49
#